data_AF-A0A814XD25-F1
#
_entry.id   AF-A0A814XD25-F1
#
_cell.length_a   1.000
_cell.length_b   1.000
_cell.length_c   1.000
_cell.angle_alpha   90.00
_cell.angle_beta   90.00
_cell.angle_gamma   90.00
#
_symmetry.space_group_name_H-M   'P 1'
#
loop_
_entity.id
_entity.type
_entity.pdbx_description
1 polymer ?
#
loop_
_entity_poly.entity_id
_entity_poly.type
_entity_poly.pdbx_seq_one_letter_code
_entity_poly.pdbx_strand_id
1 'polypeptide(L)'
;MSSEEIATDNSEKSRSDVSSLDAGFMKIQVESSNSEEEFSDNELDSQVWNEIDSESDGEFQEDYGIVDEVNPTSQDNTIYPIDCYRHFIIDEIISLMIHETNRYAQQHLQAQELTQRLKTLQWKPITHEKMFKFLGIIIEVGLEQMRKVDYYWSKIKLYGPEVIQNTMSRDSFELILKFYHFSNNEEQHE
;
A
#
# COMPACT_ATOMS: atom_id res chain seq x y z
N MET A 1 -53.83 -9.30 32.27
CA MET A 1 -52.81 -8.23 32.25
C MET A 1 -51.47 -8.92 32.20
N SER A 2 -50.90 -9.05 31.00
CA SER A 2 -49.57 -9.59 30.76
C SER A 2 -48.98 -8.73 29.65
N SER A 3 -47.93 -7.99 29.96
CA SER A 3 -47.19 -7.16 29.01
C SER A 3 -45.77 -7.71 28.99
N GLU A 4 -45.37 -8.27 27.85
CA GLU A 4 -44.00 -8.66 27.56
C GLU A 4 -43.24 -7.42 27.04
N GLU A 5 -42.18 -7.03 27.74
CA GLU A 5 -41.17 -6.09 27.23
C GLU A 5 -40.14 -6.88 26.41
N ILE A 6 -40.03 -6.53 25.13
CA ILE A 6 -38.97 -7.01 24.24
C ILE A 6 -37.81 -6.03 24.37
N ALA A 7 -36.70 -6.48 24.96
CA ALA A 7 -35.44 -5.76 24.94
C ALA A 7 -34.77 -5.95 23.56
N THR A 8 -34.67 -4.88 22.79
CA THR A 8 -33.85 -4.85 21.56
C THR A 8 -32.40 -4.59 21.93
N ASP A 9 -31.55 -5.59 21.68
CA ASP A 9 -30.10 -5.55 21.81
C ASP A 9 -29.48 -4.63 20.74
N ASN A 10 -28.88 -3.54 21.20
CA ASN A 10 -28.27 -2.51 20.37
C ASN A 10 -26.76 -2.78 20.26
N SER A 11 -26.38 -3.69 19.36
CA SER A 11 -24.97 -4.01 19.06
C SER A 11 -24.41 -3.11 17.95
N GLU A 12 -24.33 -1.81 18.22
CA GLU A 12 -23.54 -0.88 17.42
C GLU A 12 -22.33 -0.40 18.22
N LYS A 13 -21.21 -1.13 18.18
CA LYS A 13 -19.90 -0.53 18.44
C LYS A 13 -18.74 -1.32 17.83
N SER A 14 -17.79 -0.58 17.27
CA SER A 14 -16.53 -0.99 16.60
C SER A 14 -16.62 -1.32 15.10
N ARG A 15 -17.02 -0.31 14.30
CA ARG A 15 -16.76 -0.25 12.85
C ARG A 15 -15.79 0.88 12.45
N SER A 16 -15.18 1.56 13.42
CA SER A 16 -14.49 2.84 13.24
C SER A 16 -13.05 2.77 12.73
N ASP A 17 -12.41 1.59 12.68
CA ASP A 17 -10.98 1.52 12.33
C ASP A 17 -10.72 1.19 10.84
N VAL A 18 -11.76 0.83 10.08
CA VAL A 18 -11.65 0.45 8.66
C VAL A 18 -11.78 1.66 7.72
N SER A 19 -12.42 2.74 8.16
CA SER A 19 -12.55 3.98 7.38
C SER A 19 -11.23 4.74 7.20
N SER A 20 -10.27 4.54 8.12
CA SER A 20 -8.96 5.20 8.06
C SER A 20 -8.07 4.65 6.93
N LEU A 21 -8.24 3.38 6.55
CA LEU A 21 -7.50 2.76 5.44
C LEU A 21 -8.01 3.19 4.06
N ASP A 22 -9.33 3.40 3.91
CA ASP A 22 -9.94 3.96 2.69
C ASP A 22 -9.49 5.41 2.47
N ALA A 23 -9.37 6.19 3.56
CA ALA A 23 -8.80 7.54 3.52
C ALA A 23 -7.30 7.53 3.17
N GLY A 24 -6.51 6.61 3.74
CA GLY A 24 -5.07 6.52 3.45
C GLY A 24 -4.75 6.12 2.00
N PHE A 25 -5.55 5.24 1.41
CA PHE A 25 -5.38 4.82 0.01
C PHE A 25 -5.85 5.90 -0.97
N MET A 26 -6.97 6.56 -0.68
CA MET A 26 -7.40 7.74 -1.43
C MET A 26 -6.39 8.89 -1.29
N LYS A 27 -5.77 9.07 -0.12
CA LYS A 27 -4.77 10.11 0.11
C LYS A 27 -3.51 9.92 -0.74
N ILE A 28 -3.04 8.69 -0.95
CA ILE A 28 -1.93 8.39 -1.89
C ILE A 28 -2.29 8.78 -3.34
N GLN A 29 -3.58 8.75 -3.73
CA GLN A 29 -4.06 9.14 -5.06
C GLN A 29 -4.57 10.60 -5.15
N VAL A 30 -4.85 11.25 -4.03
CA VAL A 30 -5.45 12.59 -3.91
C VAL A 30 -4.43 13.63 -3.38
N GLU A 31 -3.18 13.26 -3.16
CA GLU A 31 -2.07 14.21 -2.96
C GLU A 31 -1.63 14.93 -4.26
N SER A 32 -2.44 14.84 -5.32
CA SER A 32 -2.78 16.02 -6.14
C SER A 32 -4.14 16.55 -5.70
N SER A 33 -4.14 17.37 -4.63
CA SER A 33 -5.25 18.15 -4.05
C SER A 33 -5.89 17.64 -2.74
N ASN A 34 -5.19 17.98 -1.66
CA ASN A 34 -5.65 18.42 -0.33
C ASN A 34 -6.49 17.47 0.57
N SER A 35 -5.86 17.04 1.67
CA SER A 35 -6.47 16.43 2.85
C SER A 35 -6.64 17.46 3.97
N GLU A 36 -7.84 17.59 4.54
CA GLU A 36 -8.06 18.24 5.84
C GLU A 36 -8.01 17.18 6.96
N GLU A 37 -6.92 17.17 7.72
CA GLU A 37 -6.95 16.86 9.16
C GLU A 37 -6.44 18.12 9.89
N GLU A 38 -7.20 18.57 10.90
CA GLU A 38 -6.89 19.74 11.71
C GLU A 38 -5.54 19.56 12.43
N PHE A 39 -4.51 20.20 11.88
CA PHE A 39 -3.19 20.34 12.46
C PHE A 39 -2.89 21.83 12.58
N SER A 40 -2.68 22.31 13.81
CA SER A 40 -2.34 23.69 14.18
C SER A 40 -1.75 24.58 13.05
N ASP A 41 -2.60 25.44 12.49
CA ASP A 41 -2.55 26.11 11.18
C ASP A 41 -1.44 27.16 10.89
N ASN A 42 -0.23 27.10 11.46
CA ASN A 42 0.73 28.21 11.24
C ASN A 42 2.06 27.89 10.55
N GLU A 43 2.33 26.66 10.09
CA GLU A 43 3.66 26.39 9.47
C GLU A 43 3.74 25.21 8.48
N LEU A 44 2.72 24.96 7.66
CA LEU A 44 2.75 23.83 6.69
C LEU A 44 2.37 24.18 5.24
N ASP A 45 2.21 25.46 4.89
CA ASP A 45 1.69 25.86 3.57
C ASP A 45 2.80 26.19 2.54
N SER A 46 3.99 25.59 2.66
CA SER A 46 5.14 25.90 1.77
C SER A 46 5.49 24.81 0.75
N GLN A 47 4.78 23.68 0.71
CA GLN A 47 5.10 22.55 -0.19
C GLN A 47 3.91 22.14 -1.06
N VAL A 48 3.35 23.11 -1.79
CA VAL A 48 2.51 22.82 -2.96
C VAL A 48 3.44 22.41 -4.10
N TRP A 49 3.23 21.23 -4.68
CA TRP A 49 3.90 20.83 -5.92
C TRP A 49 3.59 21.86 -7.00
N ASN A 50 4.60 22.63 -7.39
CA ASN A 50 4.51 23.60 -8.46
C ASN A 50 5.30 23.11 -9.66
N GLU A 51 4.81 23.43 -10.85
CA GLU A 51 5.54 23.22 -12.09
C GLU A 51 6.83 24.04 -12.01
N ILE A 52 7.98 23.37 -12.06
CA ILE A 52 9.26 24.03 -12.12
C ILE A 52 9.44 24.41 -13.59
N ASP A 53 9.36 25.70 -13.89
CA ASP A 53 9.80 26.20 -15.20
C ASP A 53 11.25 25.74 -15.40
N SER A 54 11.45 24.82 -16.34
CA SER A 54 12.77 24.30 -16.64
C SER A 54 13.63 25.44 -17.16
N GLU A 55 14.56 25.95 -16.35
CA GLU A 55 15.54 26.95 -16.78
C GLU A 55 16.55 26.40 -17.81
N SER A 56 16.45 25.10 -18.15
CA SER A 56 17.29 24.42 -19.12
C SER A 56 16.59 24.31 -20.48
N ASP A 57 17.01 25.16 -21.43
CA ASP A 57 16.78 24.98 -22.88
C ASP A 57 17.63 23.81 -23.47
N GLY A 58 18.39 23.10 -22.65
CA GLY A 58 19.22 21.99 -23.08
C GLY A 58 18.39 20.74 -23.38
N GLU A 59 18.38 20.30 -24.65
CA GLU A 59 17.96 18.94 -25.00
C GLU A 59 18.83 17.93 -24.24
N PHE A 60 18.20 16.90 -23.65
CA PHE A 60 18.90 15.80 -23.00
C PHE A 60 19.86 15.12 -23.98
N GLN A 61 21.17 15.15 -23.69
CA GLN A 61 22.23 14.67 -24.60
C GLN A 61 22.82 13.32 -24.20
N GLU A 62 22.41 12.75 -23.06
CA GLU A 62 22.91 11.46 -22.62
C GLU A 62 22.21 10.30 -23.34
N ASP A 63 22.87 9.15 -23.36
CA ASP A 63 22.25 7.92 -23.85
C ASP A 63 21.06 7.57 -22.96
N TYR A 64 19.87 7.63 -23.55
CA TYR A 64 18.61 7.28 -22.89
C TYR A 64 18.25 5.81 -23.13
N GLY A 65 17.53 5.22 -22.18
CA GLY A 65 17.06 3.83 -22.27
C GLY A 65 17.75 2.92 -21.25
N ILE A 66 17.43 1.62 -21.33
CA ILE A 66 18.05 0.62 -20.45
C ILE A 66 19.48 0.38 -20.94
N VAL A 67 20.45 0.76 -20.12
CA VAL A 67 21.89 0.65 -20.43
C VAL A 67 22.39 -0.79 -20.29
N ASP A 68 21.73 -1.58 -19.44
CA ASP A 68 22.01 -3.00 -19.26
C ASP A 68 21.20 -3.86 -20.24
N GLU A 69 21.82 -4.89 -20.82
CA GLU A 69 21.09 -5.87 -21.62
C GLU A 69 20.06 -6.62 -20.76
N VAL A 70 18.79 -6.53 -21.16
CA VAL A 70 17.71 -7.29 -20.52
C VAL A 70 17.81 -8.74 -20.95
N ASN A 71 18.11 -9.62 -20.00
CA ASN A 71 18.20 -11.06 -20.26
C ASN A 71 16.79 -11.66 -20.30
N PRO A 72 16.33 -12.23 -21.43
CA PRO A 72 15.01 -12.83 -21.51
C PRO A 72 14.94 -14.08 -20.62
N THR A 73 13.88 -14.22 -19.84
CA THR A 73 13.64 -15.43 -19.03
C THR A 73 13.08 -16.58 -19.87
N SER A 74 12.49 -16.30 -21.04
CA SER A 74 11.85 -17.29 -21.89
C SER A 74 12.83 -18.04 -22.81
N GLN A 75 12.48 -19.27 -23.18
CA GLN A 75 13.31 -20.12 -24.04
C GLN A 75 13.35 -19.67 -25.52
N ASP A 76 12.40 -18.83 -25.94
CA ASP A 76 12.30 -18.29 -27.29
C ASP A 76 13.06 -16.94 -27.45
N ASN A 77 13.81 -16.52 -26.42
CA ASN A 77 14.52 -15.24 -26.35
C ASN A 77 13.61 -14.00 -26.46
N THR A 78 12.30 -14.14 -26.24
CA THR A 78 11.37 -13.00 -26.19
C THR A 78 11.52 -12.26 -24.85
N ILE A 79 11.71 -10.94 -24.90
CA ILE A 79 11.69 -10.09 -23.70
C ILE A 79 10.24 -9.81 -23.31
N TYR A 80 9.88 -10.16 -22.08
CA TYR A 80 8.58 -9.87 -21.49
C TYR A 80 8.67 -8.70 -20.49
N PRO A 81 7.55 -8.01 -20.20
CA PRO A 81 7.54 -6.90 -19.23
C PRO A 81 8.13 -7.28 -17.86
N ILE A 82 7.99 -8.54 -17.44
CA ILE A 82 8.58 -9.06 -16.20
C ILE A 82 10.10 -9.04 -16.22
N ASP A 83 10.73 -9.26 -17.38
CA ASP A 83 12.19 -9.23 -17.50
C ASP A 83 12.70 -7.83 -17.21
N CYS A 84 12.08 -6.81 -17.84
CA CYS A 84 12.37 -5.39 -17.57
C CYS A 84 12.10 -5.01 -16.10
N TYR A 85 10.97 -5.45 -15.53
CA TYR A 85 10.60 -5.16 -14.14
C TYR A 85 11.69 -5.60 -13.15
N ARG A 86 12.30 -6.77 -13.37
CA ARG A 86 13.33 -7.33 -12.49
C ARG A 86 14.66 -6.58 -12.53
N HIS A 87 14.88 -5.69 -13.50
CA HIS A 87 16.03 -4.78 -13.48
C HIS A 87 15.84 -3.61 -12.50
N PHE A 88 14.60 -3.15 -12.29
CA PHE A 88 14.31 -2.05 -11.37
C PHE A 88 14.07 -2.55 -9.95
N ILE A 89 13.31 -3.64 -9.82
CA ILE A 89 12.95 -4.23 -8.53
C ILE A 89 13.76 -5.52 -8.35
N ILE A 90 15.00 -5.34 -7.93
CA ILE A 90 15.95 -6.44 -7.68
C ILE A 90 15.66 -7.14 -6.34
N ASP A 91 16.19 -8.35 -6.19
CA ASP A 91 15.95 -9.19 -5.02
C ASP A 91 16.47 -8.54 -3.72
N GLU A 92 17.51 -7.70 -3.77
CA GLU A 92 17.96 -6.91 -2.61
C GLU A 92 16.89 -5.91 -2.15
N ILE A 93 16.24 -5.21 -3.08
CA ILE A 93 15.18 -4.24 -2.77
C ILE A 93 13.97 -4.96 -2.18
N ILE A 94 13.58 -6.11 -2.76
CA ILE A 94 12.51 -6.95 -2.21
C ILE A 94 12.84 -7.39 -0.78
N SER A 95 14.07 -7.84 -0.56
CA SER A 95 14.53 -8.30 0.76
C SER A 95 14.51 -7.16 1.78
N LEU A 96 14.95 -5.96 1.40
CA LEU A 96 14.89 -4.76 2.22
C LEU A 96 13.45 -4.43 2.61
N MET A 97 12.53 -4.36 1.64
CA MET A 97 11.11 -4.08 1.90
C MET A 97 10.50 -5.09 2.86
N ILE A 98 10.80 -6.38 2.67
CA ILE A 98 10.30 -7.45 3.56
C ILE A 98 10.87 -7.27 4.97
N HIS A 99 12.17 -7.05 5.08
CA HIS A 99 12.86 -6.93 6.36
C HIS A 99 12.33 -5.75 7.16
N GLU A 100 12.29 -4.56 6.56
CA GLU A 100 11.87 -3.34 7.26
C GLU A 100 10.36 -3.30 7.51
N THR A 101 9.52 -3.82 6.61
CA THR A 101 8.07 -3.96 6.87
C THR A 101 7.81 -4.91 8.06
N ASN A 102 8.53 -6.04 8.13
CA ASN A 102 8.40 -6.98 9.25
C ASN A 102 8.91 -6.38 10.58
N ARG A 103 10.03 -5.65 10.54
CA ARG A 103 10.58 -4.95 11.71
C ARG A 103 9.57 -3.91 12.22
N TYR A 104 9.05 -3.07 11.33
CA TYR A 104 8.11 -2.02 11.70
C TYR A 104 6.82 -2.58 12.31
N ALA A 105 6.27 -3.65 11.73
CA ALA A 105 5.12 -4.34 12.32
C ALA A 105 5.41 -4.86 13.74
N GLN A 106 6.59 -5.41 13.99
CA GLN A 106 6.98 -5.87 15.32
C GLN A 106 7.10 -4.72 16.32
N GLN A 107 7.75 -3.61 15.93
CA GLN A 107 7.87 -2.41 16.76
C GLN A 107 6.49 -1.86 17.17
N HIS A 108 5.58 -1.74 16.20
CA HIS A 108 4.20 -1.27 16.46
C HIS A 108 3.41 -2.20 17.39
N LEU A 109 3.56 -3.51 17.22
CA LEU A 109 2.88 -4.50 18.07
C LEU A 109 3.43 -4.51 19.50
N GLN A 110 4.72 -4.20 19.69
CA GLN A 110 5.33 -4.12 21.01
C GLN A 110 4.98 -2.80 21.73
N ALA A 111 4.87 -1.69 20.99
CA ALA A 111 4.61 -0.36 21.55
C ALA A 111 3.15 -0.16 22.02
N GLN A 112 2.18 -0.89 21.44
CA GLN A 112 0.80 -0.83 21.92
C GLN A 112 0.61 -1.71 23.17
N GLU A 113 -0.06 -1.19 24.21
CA GLU A 113 -0.65 -2.03 25.24
C GLU A 113 -1.75 -2.90 24.61
N LEU A 114 -1.36 -4.05 24.06
CA LEU A 114 -2.24 -4.85 23.22
C LEU A 114 -3.44 -5.36 24.05
N THR A 115 -4.64 -4.93 23.68
CA THR A 115 -5.87 -5.64 24.05
C THR A 115 -5.80 -7.08 23.53
N GLN A 116 -6.47 -8.01 24.22
CA GLN A 116 -6.44 -9.44 23.90
C GLN A 116 -6.81 -9.74 22.43
N ARG A 117 -7.59 -8.87 21.78
CA ARG A 117 -7.96 -8.91 20.36
C ARG A 117 -6.81 -8.54 19.39
N LEU A 118 -5.97 -7.57 19.75
CA LEU A 118 -4.81 -7.19 18.93
C LEU A 118 -3.71 -8.26 19.01
N LYS A 119 -3.57 -8.93 20.16
CA LYS A 119 -2.71 -10.13 20.30
C LYS A 119 -3.14 -11.27 19.37
N THR A 120 -4.42 -11.33 19.00
CA THR A 120 -4.97 -12.32 18.06
C THR A 120 -4.91 -11.90 16.59
N LEU A 121 -4.56 -10.65 16.26
CA LEU A 121 -4.09 -10.32 14.91
C LEU A 121 -2.71 -10.97 14.77
N GLN A 122 -2.71 -12.20 14.26
CA GLN A 122 -1.49 -12.96 13.99
C GLN A 122 -0.76 -12.30 12.83
N TRP A 123 0.00 -11.23 13.11
CA TRP A 123 1.00 -10.77 12.18
C TRP A 123 1.91 -11.96 11.86
N LYS A 124 1.94 -12.31 10.58
CA LYS A 124 2.80 -13.37 10.06
C LYS A 124 3.85 -12.69 9.22
N PRO A 125 5.15 -13.00 9.44
CA PRO A 125 6.21 -12.44 8.63
C PRO A 125 5.92 -12.58 7.13
N ILE A 126 6.15 -11.51 6.40
CA ILE A 126 5.97 -11.48 4.95
C ILE A 126 7.01 -12.39 4.28
N THR A 127 6.56 -13.18 3.32
CA THR A 127 7.43 -13.99 2.44
C THR A 127 7.68 -13.24 1.12
N HIS A 128 8.74 -13.62 0.39
CA HIS A 128 8.98 -13.08 -0.96
C HIS A 128 7.75 -13.17 -1.87
N GLU A 129 7.09 -14.33 -1.91
CA GLU A 129 5.87 -14.52 -2.70
C GLU A 129 4.78 -13.52 -2.31
N LYS A 130 4.55 -13.30 -1.00
CA LYS A 130 3.56 -12.33 -0.55
C LYS A 130 3.93 -10.90 -0.93
N MET A 131 5.20 -10.53 -0.87
CA MET A 131 5.66 -9.20 -1.28
C MET A 131 5.48 -8.98 -2.79
N PHE A 132 5.84 -9.96 -3.63
CA PHE A 132 5.60 -9.86 -5.08
C PHE A 132 4.11 -9.74 -5.42
N LYS A 133 3.25 -10.51 -4.74
CA LYS A 133 1.79 -10.40 -4.90
C LYS A 133 1.27 -9.01 -4.50
N PHE A 134 1.77 -8.48 -3.39
CA PHE A 134 1.42 -7.14 -2.92
C PHE A 134 1.83 -6.06 -3.93
N LEU A 135 3.06 -6.09 -4.44
CA LEU A 135 3.56 -5.15 -5.46
C LEU A 135 2.80 -5.29 -6.78
N GLY A 136 2.48 -6.52 -7.20
CA GLY A 136 1.65 -6.76 -8.39
C GLY A 136 0.27 -6.11 -8.27
N ILE A 137 -0.35 -6.18 -7.09
CA ILE A 137 -1.63 -5.48 -6.82
C ILE A 137 -1.43 -3.96 -6.83
N ILE A 138 -0.34 -3.42 -6.27
CA ILE A 138 -0.05 -1.97 -6.34
C ILE A 138 0.02 -1.51 -7.81
N ILE A 139 0.71 -2.26 -8.67
CA ILE A 139 0.82 -1.94 -10.09
C ILE A 139 -0.56 -1.99 -10.76
N GLU A 140 -1.33 -3.04 -10.53
CA GLU A 140 -2.66 -3.20 -11.12
C GLU A 140 -3.61 -2.06 -10.71
N VAL A 141 -3.60 -1.67 -9.44
CA VAL A 141 -4.39 -0.54 -8.93
C VAL A 141 -3.88 0.80 -9.47
N GLY A 142 -2.58 0.93 -9.68
CA GLY A 142 -2.00 2.11 -10.35
C GLY A 142 -2.45 2.25 -11.81
N LEU A 143 -2.68 1.13 -12.49
CA LEU A 143 -3.14 1.08 -13.88
C LEU A 143 -4.65 1.31 -14.00
N GLU A 144 -5.47 0.62 -13.20
CA GLU A 144 -6.92 0.74 -13.21
C GLU A 144 -7.42 1.29 -11.87
N GLN A 145 -7.66 2.60 -11.83
CA GLN A 145 -8.11 3.27 -10.60
C GLN A 145 -9.63 3.15 -10.42
N MET A 146 -10.04 2.59 -9.27
CA MET A 146 -11.43 2.51 -8.83
C MET A 146 -11.76 3.59 -7.81
N ARG A 147 -13.03 4.01 -7.82
CA ARG A 147 -13.54 5.06 -6.91
C ARG A 147 -13.41 4.74 -5.42
N LYS A 148 -13.25 3.47 -5.06
CA LYS A 148 -13.09 2.97 -3.68
C LYS A 148 -12.20 1.74 -3.68
N VAL A 149 -11.34 1.62 -2.68
CA VAL A 149 -10.45 0.45 -2.52
C VAL A 149 -11.25 -0.83 -2.38
N ASP A 150 -12.37 -0.74 -1.67
CA ASP A 150 -13.31 -1.83 -1.45
C ASP A 150 -13.80 -2.49 -2.74
N TYR A 151 -13.81 -1.74 -3.85
CA TYR A 151 -14.29 -2.25 -5.13
C TYR A 151 -13.34 -3.26 -5.75
N TYR A 152 -12.02 -3.15 -5.54
CA TYR A 152 -11.05 -4.13 -6.04
C TYR A 152 -11.34 -5.55 -5.50
N TRP A 153 -11.78 -5.64 -4.24
CA TRP A 153 -12.15 -6.92 -3.60
C TRP A 153 -13.65 -7.20 -3.59
N SER A 154 -14.44 -6.47 -4.36
CA SER A 154 -15.89 -6.66 -4.45
C SER A 154 -16.25 -7.97 -5.16
N LYS A 155 -17.01 -8.84 -4.50
CA LYS A 155 -17.53 -10.10 -5.11
C LYS A 155 -18.58 -9.87 -6.19
N ILE A 156 -18.99 -8.63 -6.42
CA ILE A 156 -19.93 -8.31 -7.49
C ILE A 156 -19.14 -8.36 -8.81
N LYS A 157 -19.52 -9.27 -9.70
CA LYS A 157 -18.85 -9.55 -10.99
C LYS A 157 -18.59 -8.33 -11.89
N LEU A 158 -19.26 -7.21 -11.65
CA LEU A 158 -19.12 -5.98 -12.43
C LEU A 158 -18.02 -5.05 -11.92
N TYR A 159 -17.50 -5.24 -10.70
CA TYR A 159 -16.73 -4.19 -10.02
C TYR A 159 -15.32 -4.58 -9.62
N GLY A 160 -15.00 -5.85 -9.38
CA GLY A 160 -13.68 -6.21 -8.86
C GLY A 160 -12.86 -7.04 -9.84
N PRO A 161 -11.58 -6.70 -10.11
CA PRO A 161 -10.74 -7.47 -11.01
C PRO A 161 -10.48 -8.85 -10.41
N GLU A 162 -10.83 -9.92 -11.12
CA GLU A 162 -10.63 -11.29 -10.64
C GLU A 162 -9.15 -11.56 -10.30
N VAL A 163 -8.23 -10.90 -11.02
CA VAL A 163 -6.79 -10.97 -10.77
C VAL A 163 -6.44 -10.53 -9.35
N ILE A 164 -6.93 -9.38 -8.88
CA ILE A 164 -6.63 -8.87 -7.53
C ILE A 164 -7.23 -9.80 -6.47
N GLN A 165 -8.49 -10.20 -6.66
CA GLN A 165 -9.24 -11.02 -5.70
C GLN A 165 -8.62 -12.39 -5.46
N ASN A 166 -8.12 -13.01 -6.54
CA ASN A 166 -7.52 -14.33 -6.47
C ASN A 166 -6.05 -14.29 -6.01
N THR A 167 -5.40 -13.12 -6.09
CA THR A 167 -3.99 -12.96 -5.73
C THR A 167 -3.78 -12.86 -4.22
N MET A 168 -4.54 -12.01 -3.53
CA MET A 168 -4.42 -11.79 -2.09
C MET A 168 -5.76 -11.33 -1.49
N SER A 169 -6.05 -11.67 -0.24
CA SER A 169 -7.22 -11.12 0.45
C SER A 169 -7.04 -9.63 0.77
N ARG A 170 -8.14 -8.88 0.80
CA ARG A 170 -8.16 -7.47 1.22
C ARG A 170 -7.45 -7.25 2.54
N ASP A 171 -7.81 -8.02 3.57
CA ASP A 171 -7.21 -7.92 4.90
C ASP A 171 -5.69 -8.12 4.88
N SER A 172 -5.18 -9.02 4.03
CA SER A 172 -3.73 -9.23 3.92
C SER A 172 -3.06 -8.06 3.22
N PHE A 173 -3.68 -7.51 2.18
CA PHE A 173 -3.18 -6.36 1.44
C PHE A 173 -3.14 -5.11 2.33
N GLU A 174 -4.25 -4.78 2.99
CA GLU A 174 -4.35 -3.64 3.91
C GLU A 174 -3.39 -3.78 5.10
N LEU A 175 -3.22 -4.99 5.62
CA LEU A 175 -2.30 -5.23 6.72
C LEU A 175 -0.84 -5.04 6.30
N ILE A 176 -0.45 -5.49 5.11
CA ILE A 176 0.90 -5.22 4.57
C ILE A 176 1.07 -3.73 4.32
N LEU A 177 0.10 -3.09 3.66
CA LEU A 177 0.14 -1.65 3.35
C LEU A 177 0.32 -0.81 4.61
N LYS A 178 -0.41 -1.14 5.70
CA LYS A 178 -0.33 -0.45 6.98
C LYS A 178 1.08 -0.45 7.59
N PHE A 179 1.85 -1.51 7.39
CA PHE A 179 3.19 -1.64 7.94
C PHE A 179 4.29 -1.48 6.88
N TYR A 180 3.94 -1.09 5.66
CA TYR A 180 4.87 -1.04 4.55
C TYR A 180 5.94 0.01 4.80
N HIS A 181 7.19 -0.42 4.79
CA HIS A 181 8.30 0.38 5.30
C HIS A 181 9.64 0.01 4.65
N PHE A 182 10.56 0.98 4.59
CA PHE A 182 11.81 0.88 3.82
C PHE A 182 13.08 1.18 4.63
N SER A 183 12.96 1.56 5.90
CA SER A 183 14.08 2.02 6.74
C SER A 183 13.98 1.50 8.17
N ASN A 184 15.04 1.58 8.96
CA ASN A 184 14.92 1.31 10.39
C ASN A 184 14.54 2.60 11.15
N ASN A 185 13.37 2.63 11.78
CA ASN A 185 12.92 3.78 12.58
C ASN A 185 13.81 4.07 13.80
N GLU A 186 14.59 3.10 14.27
CA GLU A 186 15.53 3.30 15.39
C GLU A 186 16.83 4.01 14.95
N GLU A 187 17.08 4.09 13.65
CA GLU A 187 18.28 4.71 13.07
C GLU A 187 18.00 6.11 12.50
N GLN A 188 16.74 6.56 12.47
CA GLN A 188 16.31 7.88 11.98
C GLN A 188 16.52 9.00 13.01
N HIS A 189 17.70 9.07 13.62
CA HIS A 189 18.12 10.22 14.42
C HIS A 189 18.94 11.18 13.55
N GLU A 190 18.27 12.08 12.83
CA GLU A 190 18.86 13.29 12.25
C GLU A 190 18.04 14.52 12.63
#